data_AF-A0A662G2V3-F1
#
_entry.id   AF-A0A662G2V3-F1
#
_cell.length_a   1.000
_cell.length_b   1.000
_cell.length_c   1.000
_cell.angle_alpha   90.00
_cell.angle_beta   90.00
_cell.angle_gamma   90.00
#
_symmetry.space_group_name_H-M   'P 1'
#
loop_
_entity.id
_entity.type
_entity.pdbx_description
1 polymer ?
#
loop_
_entity_poly.entity_id
_entity_poly.type
_entity_poly.pdbx_seq_one_letter_code
_entity_poly.pdbx_strand_id
1 'polypeptide(L)'
;MIVLANSLTDKISSTKPQEGGGITQPEAIAIIAAAIAVVGSTIASGIALKSVATAGFAAYVERPDVKTWLLILGGLAEGIAIYGLLLAILILGKIG
;
A
#
# COMPACT_ATOMS: atom_id res chain seq x y z
N MET A 1 34.03 -3.35 -37.30
CA MET A 1 34.48 -2.19 -36.49
C MET A 1 33.33 -1.32 -35.98
N ILE A 2 32.26 -1.11 -36.78
CA ILE A 2 31.08 -0.30 -36.37
C ILE A 2 30.24 -0.97 -35.26
N VAL A 3 30.03 -2.29 -35.32
CA VAL A 3 29.25 -3.02 -34.30
C VAL A 3 29.92 -3.02 -32.92
N LEU A 4 31.25 -3.05 -32.89
CA LEU A 4 32.02 -2.97 -31.64
C LEU A 4 32.00 -1.54 -31.05
N ALA A 5 31.97 -0.51 -31.90
CA ALA A 5 31.81 0.87 -31.46
C ALA A 5 30.42 1.14 -30.87
N ASN A 6 29.36 0.54 -31.43
CA ASN A 6 28.00 0.68 -30.90
C ASN A 6 27.83 0.02 -29.54
N SER A 7 28.42 -1.16 -29.33
CA SER A 7 28.35 -1.86 -28.04
C SER A 7 29.15 -1.16 -26.92
N LEU A 8 30.21 -0.43 -27.27
CA LEU A 8 30.95 0.43 -26.34
C LEU A 8 30.13 1.68 -25.98
N THR A 9 29.46 2.31 -26.95
CA THR A 9 28.54 3.44 -26.74
C THR A 9 27.34 3.06 -25.86
N ASP A 10 26.75 1.88 -26.07
CA ASP A 10 25.66 1.37 -25.23
C ASP A 10 26.12 1.09 -23.79
N LYS A 11 27.37 0.66 -23.58
CA LYS A 11 27.94 0.46 -22.24
C LYS A 11 28.21 1.77 -21.50
N ILE A 12 28.62 2.82 -22.19
CA ILE A 12 28.85 4.16 -21.61
C ILE A 12 27.53 4.84 -21.26
N SER A 13 26.47 4.63 -22.06
CA SER A 13 25.12 5.17 -21.81
C SER A 13 24.36 4.40 -20.71
N SER A 14 24.72 3.12 -20.48
CA SER A 14 24.10 2.26 -19.45
C SER A 14 24.85 2.21 -18.11
N THR A 15 25.90 3.02 -17.94
CA THR A 15 26.47 3.34 -16.63
C THR A 15 25.49 4.20 -15.84
N LYS A 16 24.43 3.56 -15.31
CA LYS A 16 23.74 4.08 -14.13
C LYS A 16 24.83 4.33 -13.07
N PRO A 17 24.86 5.49 -12.43
CA PRO A 17 25.70 5.69 -11.26
C PRO A 17 25.43 4.54 -10.29
N GLN A 18 26.45 3.73 -10.02
CA GLN A 18 26.45 2.86 -8.85
C GLN A 18 26.61 3.77 -7.64
N GLU A 19 25.49 4.30 -7.14
CA GLU A 19 25.43 4.94 -5.84
C GLU A 19 25.48 3.85 -4.77
N GLY A 20 26.56 3.83 -3.99
CA GLY A 20 26.73 2.91 -2.87
C GLY A 20 25.70 3.20 -1.78
N GLY A 21 24.96 2.18 -1.35
CA GLY A 21 24.28 2.11 -0.04
C GLY A 21 23.31 3.23 0.37
N GLY A 22 23.00 4.18 -0.51
CA GLY A 22 22.15 5.33 -0.23
C GLY A 22 20.77 5.16 -0.85
N ILE A 23 19.73 5.58 -0.12
CA ILE A 23 18.36 5.67 -0.66
C ILE A 23 18.37 6.78 -1.70
N THR A 24 18.05 6.47 -2.96
CA THR A 24 17.97 7.50 -4.00
C THR A 24 16.68 8.32 -3.84
N GLN A 25 16.61 9.52 -4.43
CA GLN A 25 15.43 10.40 -4.32
C GLN A 25 14.09 9.72 -4.73
N PRO A 26 14.00 9.01 -5.87
CA PRO A 26 12.76 8.30 -6.22
C PRO A 26 12.36 7.24 -5.18
N GLU A 27 13.32 6.52 -4.62
CA GLU A 27 13.11 5.49 -3.61
C GLU A 27 12.59 6.12 -2.31
N ALA A 28 13.17 7.25 -1.89
CA ALA A 28 12.70 7.99 -0.71
C ALA A 28 11.24 8.46 -0.87
N ILE A 29 10.87 8.98 -2.05
CA ILE A 29 9.50 9.39 -2.36
C ILE A 29 8.56 8.19 -2.33
N ALA A 30 8.96 7.05 -2.89
CA ALA A 30 8.17 5.83 -2.90
C ALA A 30 7.93 5.28 -1.48
N ILE A 31 8.93 5.31 -0.60
CA ILE A 31 8.79 4.90 0.81
C ILE A 31 7.80 5.81 1.54
N ILE A 32 7.87 7.13 1.33
CA ILE A 32 6.93 8.08 1.93
C ILE A 32 5.52 7.87 1.39
N ALA A 33 5.36 7.66 0.08
CA ALA A 33 4.07 7.40 -0.54
C ALA A 33 3.42 6.12 0.03
N ALA A 34 4.20 5.06 0.24
CA ALA A 34 3.74 3.83 0.87
C ALA A 34 3.30 4.06 2.33
N ALA A 35 4.07 4.82 3.11
CA ALA A 35 3.70 5.15 4.49
C ALA A 35 2.38 5.95 4.55
N ILE A 36 2.20 6.95 3.68
CA ILE A 36 0.98 7.74 3.60
C ILE A 36 -0.22 6.87 3.21
N ALA A 37 -0.05 5.94 2.26
CA ALA A 37 -1.11 5.03 1.85
C ALA A 37 -1.64 4.18 3.02
N VAL A 38 -0.74 3.63 3.85
CA VAL A 38 -1.10 2.83 5.03
C VAL A 38 -1.75 3.69 6.11
N VAL A 39 -1.15 4.83 6.45
CA VAL A 39 -1.68 5.70 7.51
C VAL A 39 -3.06 6.25 7.13
N GLY A 40 -3.22 6.71 5.90
CA GLY A 40 -4.51 7.22 5.41
C GLY A 40 -5.59 6.15 5.40
N SER A 41 -5.28 4.94 4.91
CA SER A 41 -6.26 3.85 4.82
C SER A 41 -6.67 3.31 6.20
N THR A 42 -5.72 3.17 7.13
CA THR A 42 -5.97 2.65 8.48
C THR A 42 -6.80 3.61 9.32
N ILE A 43 -6.55 4.91 9.21
CA ILE A 43 -7.38 5.92 9.89
C ILE A 43 -8.81 5.91 9.33
N ALA A 44 -8.96 5.90 8.00
CA ALA A 44 -10.28 5.85 7.36
C ALA A 44 -11.06 4.57 7.75
N SER A 45 -10.39 3.42 7.71
CA SER A 45 -10.96 2.13 8.14
C SER A 45 -11.35 2.16 9.63
N GLY A 46 -10.52 2.72 10.51
CA GLY A 46 -10.83 2.84 11.94
C GLY A 46 -12.09 3.68 12.21
N ILE A 47 -12.29 4.77 11.47
CA ILE A 47 -13.50 5.59 11.57
C ILE A 47 -14.74 4.81 11.10
N ALA A 48 -14.64 4.06 10.00
CA ALA A 48 -15.71 3.21 9.52
C ALA A 48 -16.05 2.08 10.51
N LEU A 49 -15.02 1.38 11.01
CA LEU A 49 -15.14 0.29 11.98
C LEU A 49 -15.73 0.76 13.29
N LYS A 50 -15.42 1.98 13.76
CA LYS A 50 -16.05 2.56 14.95
C LYS A 50 -17.58 2.57 14.81
N SER A 51 -18.09 3.05 13.67
CA SER A 51 -19.54 3.12 13.42
C SER A 51 -20.16 1.73 13.34
N VAL A 52 -19.50 0.80 12.64
CA VAL A 52 -19.95 -0.60 12.52
C VAL A 52 -19.99 -1.27 13.88
N ALA A 53 -18.96 -1.11 14.72
CA ALA A 53 -18.89 -1.69 16.04
C ALA A 53 -19.97 -1.11 16.98
N THR A 54 -20.09 0.22 17.06
CA THR A 54 -21.02 0.84 18.03
C THR A 54 -22.48 0.59 17.68
N ALA A 55 -22.87 0.74 16.40
CA ALA A 55 -24.25 0.53 15.98
C ALA A 55 -24.59 -0.96 15.84
N GLY A 56 -23.63 -1.74 15.35
CA GLY A 56 -23.82 -3.15 15.06
C GLY A 56 -23.86 -4.04 16.28
N PHE A 57 -22.98 -3.82 17.28
CA PHE A 57 -23.06 -4.58 18.53
C PHE A 57 -24.32 -4.22 19.32
N ALA A 58 -24.78 -2.96 19.26
CA ALA A 58 -26.06 -2.57 19.84
C ALA A 58 -27.23 -3.33 19.19
N ALA A 59 -27.29 -3.37 17.85
CA ALA A 59 -28.31 -4.11 17.12
C ALA A 59 -28.23 -5.64 17.32
N TYR A 60 -27.03 -6.19 17.50
CA TYR A 60 -26.82 -7.61 17.74
C TYR A 60 -27.46 -8.10 19.03
N VAL A 61 -27.48 -7.28 20.09
CA VAL A 61 -28.10 -7.62 21.37
C VAL A 61 -29.62 -7.76 21.22
N GLU A 62 -30.26 -6.91 20.42
CA GLU A 62 -31.71 -6.97 20.19
C GLU A 62 -32.10 -8.07 19.21
N ARG A 63 -31.31 -8.25 18.13
CA ARG A 63 -31.60 -9.19 17.05
C ARG A 63 -30.33 -9.94 16.65
N PRO A 64 -30.07 -11.15 17.20
CA PRO A 64 -28.84 -11.88 16.91
C PRO A 64 -28.70 -12.27 15.43
N ASP A 65 -29.81 -12.32 14.69
CA ASP A 65 -29.87 -12.60 13.25
C ASP A 65 -29.08 -11.60 12.39
N VAL A 66 -28.79 -10.39 12.91
CA VAL A 66 -28.05 -9.35 12.17
C VAL A 66 -26.53 -9.56 12.20
N LYS A 67 -26.03 -10.56 12.94
CA LYS A 67 -24.59 -10.86 13.07
C LYS A 67 -23.89 -11.03 11.70
N THR A 68 -24.53 -11.69 10.74
CA THR A 68 -23.94 -11.91 9.41
C THR A 68 -23.71 -10.60 8.68
N TRP A 69 -24.68 -9.69 8.72
CA TRP A 69 -24.53 -8.35 8.14
C TRP A 69 -23.45 -7.55 8.84
N LEU A 70 -23.34 -7.70 10.16
CA LEU A 70 -22.30 -7.04 10.94
C LEU A 70 -20.89 -7.48 10.50
N LEU A 71 -20.71 -8.77 10.24
CA LEU A 71 -19.45 -9.31 9.71
C LEU A 71 -19.15 -8.81 8.30
N ILE A 72 -20.15 -8.72 7.42
CA ILE A 72 -19.99 -8.20 6.05
C ILE A 72 -19.56 -6.73 6.08
N LEU A 73 -20.24 -5.89 6.88
CA LEU A 73 -19.90 -4.48 7.00
C LEU A 73 -18.55 -4.25 7.69
N GLY A 74 -18.21 -5.08 8.69
CA GLY A 74 -16.90 -5.07 9.34
C GLY A 74 -15.78 -5.41 8.36
N GLY A 75 -15.95 -6.49 7.59
CA GLY A 75 -14.98 -6.91 6.57
C GLY A 75 -14.86 -5.90 5.43
N LEU A 76 -15.94 -5.25 5.02
CA LEU A 76 -15.89 -4.17 4.03
C LEU A 76 -15.11 -2.95 4.54
N ALA A 77 -15.31 -2.58 5.81
CA ALA A 77 -14.57 -1.50 6.45
C ALA A 77 -13.08 -1.83 6.63
N GLU A 78 -12.74 -3.06 7.02
CA GLU A 78 -11.36 -3.56 7.09
C GLU A 78 -10.71 -3.65 5.69
N GLY A 79 -11.53 -3.91 4.66
CA GLY A 79 -11.17 -3.89 3.24
C GLY A 79 -10.38 -2.64 2.83
N ILE A 80 -10.74 -1.49 3.39
CA ILE A 80 -10.04 -0.22 3.14
C ILE A 80 -8.60 -0.28 3.66
N ALA A 81 -8.38 -0.80 4.86
CA ALA A 81 -7.05 -0.91 5.47
C ALA A 81 -6.15 -1.86 4.67
N ILE A 82 -6.65 -3.05 4.34
CA ILE A 82 -5.89 -4.05 3.59
C ILE A 82 -5.58 -3.57 2.17
N TYR A 83 -6.43 -2.74 1.56
CA TYR A 83 -6.14 -2.15 0.26
C TYR A 83 -4.99 -1.13 0.32
N GLY A 84 -4.93 -0.30 1.37
CA GLY A 84 -3.79 0.60 1.57
C GLY A 84 -2.49 -0.13 1.91
N LEU A 85 -2.56 -1.23 2.67
CA LEU A 85 -1.41 -2.11 2.90
C LEU A 85 -0.96 -2.80 1.61
N LEU A 86 -1.88 -3.32 0.81
CA LEU A 86 -1.61 -3.91 -0.49
C LEU A 86 -0.93 -2.90 -1.41
N LEU A 87 -1.43 -1.66 -1.48
CA LEU A 87 -0.85 -0.60 -2.29
C LEU A 87 0.58 -0.27 -1.85
N ALA A 88 0.83 -0.21 -0.54
CA ALA A 88 2.16 0.00 0.00
C ALA A 88 3.13 -1.14 -0.37
N ILE A 89 2.70 -2.41 -0.27
CA ILE A 89 3.50 -3.56 -0.69
C ILE A 89 3.81 -3.50 -2.19
N LEU A 90 2.84 -3.12 -3.04
CA LEU A 90 3.05 -2.95 -4.48
C LEU A 90 4.05 -1.82 -4.80
N ILE A 91 4.02 -0.72 -4.04
CA ILE A 91 4.98 0.38 -4.19
C ILE A 91 6.38 -0.10 -3.80
N LEU A 92 6.52 -0.74 -2.63
CA LEU A 92 7.80 -1.25 -2.13
C LEU A 92 8.38 -2.34 -3.03
N GLY A 93 7.55 -3.24 -3.55
CA GLY A 93 7.97 -4.30 -4.47
C GLY A 93 8.42 -3.82 -5.86
N LYS A 94 8.30 -2.52 -6.16
CA LYS A 94 8.87 -1.90 -7.38
C LYS A 94 10.22 -1.22 -7.16
N ILE A 95 10.55 -0.88 -5.91
CA ILE A 95 11.80 -0.18 -5.56
C ILE A 95 12.84 -1.11 -4.92
N GLY A 96 12.40 -2.19 -4.28
CA GLY A 96 13.25 -3.30 -3.84
C GLY A 96 13.43 -4.31 -4.96
#